data_AF-A0A968FY28-F1
#
_entry.id   AF-A0A968FY28-F1
#
_cell.length_a   1.000
_cell.length_b   1.000
_cell.length_c   1.000
_cell.angle_alpha   90.00
_cell.angle_beta   90.00
_cell.angle_gamma   90.00
#
_symmetry.space_group_name_H-M   'P 1'
#
loop_
_entity.id
_entity.type
_entity.pdbx_description
1 polymer ?
#
loop_
_entity_poly.entity_id
_entity_poly.type
_entity_poly.pdbx_seq_one_letter_code
_entity_poly.pdbx_strand_id
1 'polypeptide(L)' 'AEGYGEGESEKRLGQALGSRKDDVIIISKIWPDAELKPSAYQNHLEDTLRALGRDYVDVYLIH' A
#
# COMPACT_ATOMS: atom_id res chain seq x y z
N ALA A 1 -4.50 1.81 -1.91
CA ALA A 1 -5.29 1.99 -0.69
C ALA A 1 -5.83 0.63 -0.36
N GLU A 2 -5.50 0.14 0.84
CA GLU A 2 -5.80 -1.21 1.29
C GLU A 2 -7.30 -1.54 1.26
N GLY A 3 -8.16 -0.54 1.49
CA GLY A 3 -9.62 -0.74 1.47
C GLY A 3 -10.23 -0.93 0.07
N TYR A 4 -9.52 -0.66 -1.02
CA TYR A 4 -10.08 -0.78 -2.37
C TYR A 4 -10.11 -2.22 -2.85
N GLY A 5 -11.30 -2.83 -2.72
CA GLY A 5 -11.51 -4.24 -3.02
C GLY A 5 -10.72 -5.15 -2.08
N GLU A 6 -10.63 -4.80 -0.80
CA GLU A 6 -9.93 -5.61 0.22
C GLU A 6 -8.49 -5.95 -0.20
N GLY A 7 -7.75 -4.95 -0.68
CA GLY A 7 -6.37 -5.07 -1.15
C GLY A 7 -6.21 -5.52 -2.60
N GLU A 8 -7.27 -5.90 -3.31
CA GLU A 8 -7.17 -6.35 -4.71
C GLU A 8 -6.67 -5.25 -5.66
N SER A 9 -7.00 -3.99 -5.38
CA SER A 9 -6.49 -2.88 -6.20
C SER A 9 -4.96 -2.78 -6.14
N GLU A 10 -4.35 -3.02 -4.98
CA GLU A 10 -2.89 -2.94 -4.81
C GLU A 10 -2.19 -4.12 -5.47
N LYS A 11 -2.73 -5.33 -5.32
CA LYS A 11 -2.22 -6.52 -6.01
C LYS A 11 -2.22 -6.37 -7.52
N ARG A 12 -3.34 -5.91 -8.09
CA ARG A 12 -3.48 -5.68 -9.54
C ARG A 12 -2.54 -4.57 -10.02
N LEU A 13 -2.39 -3.49 -9.25
CA LEU A 13 -1.47 -2.42 -9.60
C LEU A 13 -0.01 -2.91 -9.61
N GLY A 14 0.41 -3.64 -8.57
CA GLY A 14 1.75 -4.23 -8.49
C GLY A 14 2.05 -5.15 -9.68
N GLN A 15 1.10 -6.03 -10.02
CA GLN A 15 1.20 -6.91 -11.19
C GLN A 15 1.27 -6.13 -12.51
N ALA A 16 0.45 -5.09 -12.67
CA ALA A 16 0.40 -4.30 -13.90
C ALA A 16 1.66 -3.45 -14.13
N LEU A 17 2.29 -2.95 -13.05
CA LEU A 17 3.52 -2.17 -13.15
C LEU A 17 4.73 -3.02 -13.50
N GLY A 18 4.83 -4.24 -12.94
CA GLY A 18 5.94 -5.15 -13.21
C GLY A 18 7.31 -4.48 -13.04
N SER A 19 8.15 -4.51 -14.08
CA SER A 19 9.48 -3.89 -14.06
C SER A 19 9.45 -2.35 -14.08
N ARG A 20 8.31 -1.73 -14.37
CA ARG A 20 8.14 -0.27 -14.41
C ARG A 20 7.70 0.32 -13.08
N LYS A 21 7.70 -0.49 -12.01
CA LYS A 21 7.33 -0.02 -10.67
C LYS A 21 8.16 1.18 -10.23
N ASP A 22 9.43 1.25 -10.62
CA ASP A 22 10.32 2.37 -10.24
C ASP A 22 10.15 3.63 -11.12
N ASP A 23 9.29 3.58 -12.15
CA ASP A 23 9.02 4.72 -13.05
C ASP A 23 7.85 5.62 -12.59
N VAL A 24 7.25 5.32 -11.44
CA VAL A 24 6.00 5.95 -10.99
C VAL A 24 6.04 6.33 -9.51
N ILE A 25 5.30 7.38 -9.17
CA ILE A 25 5.00 7.74 -7.77
C ILE A 25 3.78 6.95 -7.32
N ILE A 26 3.94 6.16 -6.27
CA ILE A 26 2.87 5.37 -5.65
C ILE A 26 2.43 6.01 -4.35
N ILE A 27 1.13 6.30 -4.29
CA ILE A 27 0.45 6.77 -3.09
C ILE A 27 -0.49 5.67 -2.62
N SER A 28 -0.32 5.21 -1.39
CA SER A 28 -1.31 4.38 -0.72
C SER A 28 -1.86 5.03 0.53
N LYS A 29 -2.90 4.42 1.10
CA LYS A 29 -3.66 4.95 2.23
C LYS A 29 -3.97 3.84 3.22
N ILE A 30 -3.74 4.11 4.50
CA ILE A 30 -4.22 3.30 5.63
C ILE A 30 -5.69 3.64 5.92
N TRP A 31 -6.48 2.64 6.28
CA TRP A 31 -7.87 2.81 6.72
C TRP A 31 -7.93 3.56 8.06
N PRO A 32 -8.86 4.53 8.25
CA PRO A 32 -8.85 5.41 9.41
C PRO A 32 -9.15 4.69 10.73
N ASP A 33 -9.75 3.50 10.68
CA ASP A 33 -10.07 2.71 11.88
C ASP A 33 -8.89 1.87 12.38
N ALA A 34 -7.72 1.96 11.74
CA ALA A 34 -6.51 1.34 12.24
C ALA A 34 -6.19 1.85 13.65
N GLU A 35 -5.72 0.95 14.51
CA GLU A 35 -5.37 1.33 15.88
C GLU A 35 -4.28 2.41 15.87
N LEU A 36 -4.43 3.46 16.69
CA LEU A 36 -3.49 4.59 16.80
C LEU A 36 -2.19 4.21 17.53
N LYS A 37 -1.49 3.20 17.01
CA LYS A 37 -0.22 2.68 17.52
C LYS A 37 0.77 2.45 16.38
N PRO A 38 2.06 2.76 16.55
CA PRO A 38 3.07 2.56 15.51
C PRO A 38 3.08 1.15 14.90
N SER A 39 2.88 0.12 15.73
CA SER A 39 2.85 -1.28 15.28
C SER A 39 1.70 -1.59 14.33
N ALA A 40 0.51 -1.00 14.54
CA ALA A 40 -0.61 -1.20 13.63
C ALA A 40 -0.30 -0.56 12.28
N TYR A 41 0.17 0.69 12.27
CA TYR A 41 0.55 1.38 11.04
C TYR A 41 1.67 0.65 10.28
N GLN A 42 2.63 0.06 10.98
CA GLN A 42 3.68 -0.77 10.37
C GLN A 42 3.10 -2.02 9.72
N ASN A 43 2.25 -2.77 10.40
CA ASN A 43 1.63 -3.98 9.83
C ASN A 43 0.82 -3.68 8.56
N HIS A 44 0.01 -2.63 8.59
CA HIS A 44 -0.79 -2.19 7.44
C HIS A 44 0.08 -1.76 6.25
N LEU A 45 1.19 -1.05 6.52
CA LEU A 45 2.16 -0.70 5.49
C LEU A 45 2.84 -1.95 4.91
N GLU A 46 3.26 -2.90 5.75
CA GLU A 46 3.87 -4.15 5.28
C GLU A 46 2.94 -4.95 4.34
N ASP A 47 1.65 -5.01 4.65
CA ASP A 47 0.66 -5.66 3.79
C ASP A 47 0.46 -4.91 2.46
N THR A 48 0.40 -3.58 2.51
CA THR A 48 0.39 -2.72 1.32
C THR A 48 1.62 -2.98 0.43
N LEU A 49 2.81 -3.01 1.02
CA LEU A 49 4.08 -3.21 0.32
C LEU A 49 4.15 -4.60 -0.33
N ARG A 50 3.71 -5.63 0.40
CA ARG A 50 3.61 -7.01 -0.09
C ARG A 50 2.64 -7.11 -1.27
N ALA A 51 1.49 -6.46 -1.19
CA ALA A 51 0.50 -6.44 -2.27
C ALA A 51 1.04 -5.74 -3.53
N LEU A 52 1.76 -4.63 -3.35
CA LEU A 52 2.37 -3.87 -4.46
C LEU A 52 3.64 -4.52 -5.02
N GLY A 53 4.27 -5.46 -4.31
CA GLY A 53 5.57 -6.04 -4.68
C GLY A 53 6.71 -5.02 -4.62
N ARG A 54 6.69 -4.16 -3.60
CA ARG A 54 7.63 -3.04 -3.41
C ARG A 54 8.18 -3.02 -1.99
N ASP A 55 9.31 -2.34 -1.81
CA ASP A 55 9.93 -2.12 -0.50
C ASP A 55 9.53 -0.76 0.12
N TYR A 56 8.93 0.12 -0.68
CA TYR A 56 8.43 1.42 -0.23
C TYR A 56 7.23 1.91 -1.07
N VAL A 57 6.47 2.85 -0.50
CA VAL A 57 5.56 3.77 -1.20
C VAL A 57 6.11 5.18 -1.07
N ASP A 58 5.89 6.02 -2.08
CA ASP A 58 6.40 7.39 -2.08
C ASP A 58 5.65 8.28 -1.09
N VAL A 59 4.34 8.02 -0.94
CA VAL A 59 3.49 8.70 0.04
C VAL A 59 2.52 7.70 0.67
N TYR A 60 2.39 7.75 1.99
CA TYR A 60 1.40 6.99 2.74
C TYR A 60 0.48 7.94 3.50
N LEU A 61 -0.80 7.90 3.17
CA LEU A 61 -1.82 8.82 3.71
C LEU A 61 -2.71 8.09 4.73
N ILE A 62 -3.26 8.84 5.67
CA ILE A 62 -4.50 8.42 6.33
C ILE A 62 -5.65 8.73 5.36
N HIS A 63 -6.49 7.74 5.10
CA HIS A 63 -7.64 7.89 4.19
C HIS A 63 -8.68 8.84 4.79
#